data_AF-A0A1H9HAD6-F1
#
_entry.id   AF-A0A1H9HAD6-F1
#
_cell.length_a   1.000
_cell.length_b   1.000
_cell.length_c   1.000
_cell.angle_alpha   90.00
_cell.angle_beta   90.00
_cell.angle_gamma   90.00
#
_symmetry.space_group_name_H-M   'P 1'
#
loop_
_entity.id
_entity.type
_entity.pdbx_description
1 polymer ?
#
loop_
_entity_poly.entity_id
_entity_poly.type
_entity_poly.pdbx_seq_one_letter_code
_entity_poly.pdbx_strand_id
1 'polypeptide(L)'
;MRETANYNFPVPERSDYAKIETIAQTFEKIDVEIKRIDVKVDESEQEVDYVKHPGYGVTTFTSPTYFVTLSPAPTQYVDGMGLVLRLNADQIAGNAAINVNGLGGKNILNSKGFSVTNLKKDAIYSFRYSTAKGAFILQGESEVEIGKQIITPSTTNQTILKGLHDGTGFVVGDVNLIPSNIIKDKSIFGVLGNVDPAKIATGTTTATYADNNRYVMVTISGISFNPKMAILYASRLSALIHTTPECWIPSLSLNVRAGNINEGYGYRNFNYGFTVTFLKDNYQFDVGEYKYILIG
;
A
#
# COMPACT_ATOMS: atom_id res chain seq x y z
N MET A 1 -31.78 -35.64 70.73
CA MET A 1 -32.31 -34.64 69.80
C MET A 1 -31.20 -34.16 68.88
N ARG A 2 -31.12 -34.80 67.72
CA ARG A 2 -30.24 -34.43 66.60
C ARG A 2 -30.73 -33.12 65.95
N GLU A 3 -29.83 -32.29 65.43
CA GLU A 3 -30.18 -31.06 64.69
C GLU A 3 -29.96 -31.22 63.18
N THR A 4 -30.64 -30.41 62.36
CA THR A 4 -30.37 -30.31 60.91
C THR A 4 -29.06 -29.56 60.65
N ALA A 5 -28.36 -29.89 59.55
CA ALA A 5 -26.98 -29.40 59.31
C ALA A 5 -26.88 -27.91 58.94
N ASN A 6 -27.90 -27.33 58.32
CA ASN A 6 -27.81 -25.98 57.75
C ASN A 6 -28.40 -24.91 58.67
N TYR A 7 -29.47 -25.26 59.40
CA TYR A 7 -30.28 -24.29 60.17
C TYR A 7 -30.52 -24.74 61.60
N ASN A 8 -29.86 -25.82 62.04
CA ASN A 8 -29.90 -26.34 63.40
C ASN A 8 -31.33 -26.49 63.95
N PHE A 9 -32.23 -27.00 63.11
CA PHE A 9 -33.59 -27.33 63.53
C PHE A 9 -33.57 -28.64 64.32
N PRO A 10 -34.25 -28.70 65.48
CA PRO A 10 -34.36 -29.93 66.24
C PRO A 10 -35.12 -30.98 65.42
N VAL A 11 -34.53 -32.17 65.27
CA VAL A 11 -35.15 -33.32 64.61
C VAL A 11 -35.71 -34.24 65.70
N PRO A 12 -37.04 -34.40 65.80
CA PRO A 12 -37.64 -35.27 66.80
C PRO A 12 -37.29 -36.73 66.53
N GLU A 13 -36.92 -37.47 67.58
CA GLU A 13 -36.68 -38.91 67.54
C GLU A 13 -37.96 -39.67 67.95
N ARG A 14 -38.07 -40.96 67.61
CA ARG A 14 -39.30 -41.76 67.85
C ARG A 14 -39.71 -41.82 69.33
N SER A 15 -38.76 -41.63 70.23
CA SER A 15 -38.94 -41.61 71.69
C SER A 15 -39.29 -40.23 72.25
N ASP A 16 -39.24 -39.17 71.45
CA ASP A 16 -39.44 -37.79 71.93
C ASP A 16 -40.93 -37.44 72.02
N TYR A 17 -41.31 -36.78 73.11
CA TYR A 17 -42.63 -36.15 73.23
C TYR A 17 -42.59 -34.76 72.58
N ALA A 18 -43.55 -34.49 71.70
CA ALA A 18 -43.69 -33.19 71.03
C ALA A 18 -44.05 -32.09 72.05
N LYS A 19 -43.13 -31.16 72.30
CA LYS A 19 -43.38 -29.95 73.10
C LYS A 19 -43.84 -28.83 72.18
N ILE A 20 -44.98 -28.20 72.51
CA ILE A 20 -45.55 -27.07 71.77
C ILE A 20 -44.53 -25.92 71.63
N GLU A 21 -43.74 -25.67 72.68
CA GLU A 21 -42.70 -24.64 72.69
C GLU A 21 -41.60 -24.89 71.64
N THR A 22 -41.11 -26.12 71.52
CA THR A 22 -40.09 -26.49 70.52
C THR A 22 -40.62 -26.39 69.10
N ILE A 23 -41.90 -26.73 68.92
CA ILE A 23 -42.59 -26.58 67.64
C ILE A 23 -42.71 -25.09 67.26
N ALA A 24 -43.12 -24.24 68.21
CA ALA A 24 -43.23 -22.79 67.99
C ALA A 24 -41.89 -22.16 67.59
N GLN A 25 -40.81 -22.48 68.32
CA GLN A 25 -39.46 -21.99 68.00
C GLN A 25 -38.97 -22.46 66.61
N THR A 26 -39.36 -23.66 66.18
CA THR A 26 -39.05 -24.17 64.85
C THR A 26 -39.81 -23.38 63.78
N PHE A 27 -41.10 -23.09 63.99
CA PHE A 27 -41.88 -22.27 63.06
C PHE A 27 -41.37 -20.84 62.95
N GLU A 28 -40.99 -20.21 64.07
CA GLU A 28 -40.38 -18.86 64.07
C GLU A 28 -39.09 -18.83 63.25
N LYS A 29 -38.21 -19.81 63.46
CA LYS A 29 -36.98 -19.94 62.68
C LYS A 29 -37.26 -20.20 61.19
N ILE A 30 -38.22 -21.06 60.85
CA ILE A 30 -38.61 -21.32 59.45
C ILE A 30 -39.14 -20.03 58.79
N ASP A 31 -40.01 -19.28 59.47
CA ASP A 31 -40.56 -18.02 58.98
C ASP A 31 -39.45 -17.00 58.67
N VAL A 32 -38.48 -16.85 59.59
CA VAL A 32 -37.33 -15.97 59.41
C VAL A 32 -36.50 -16.36 58.18
N GLU A 33 -36.21 -17.65 57.99
CA GLU A 33 -35.38 -18.08 56.84
C GLU A 33 -36.15 -18.01 55.52
N ILE A 34 -37.43 -18.36 55.48
CA ILE A 34 -38.29 -18.19 54.30
C ILE A 34 -38.31 -16.72 53.90
N LYS A 35 -38.51 -15.82 54.87
CA LYS A 35 -38.48 -14.37 54.64
C LYS A 35 -37.13 -13.88 54.11
N ARG A 36 -36.00 -14.43 54.58
CA ARG A 36 -34.67 -14.10 54.03
C ARG A 36 -34.49 -14.59 52.60
N ILE A 37 -35.04 -15.75 52.27
CA ILE A 37 -35.02 -16.27 50.90
C ILE A 37 -35.88 -15.38 49.99
N ASP A 38 -37.08 -15.01 50.43
CA ASP A 38 -37.95 -14.09 49.69
C ASP A 38 -37.26 -12.73 49.44
N VAL A 39 -36.53 -12.20 50.43
CA VAL A 39 -35.75 -10.96 50.26
C VAL A 39 -34.59 -11.14 49.26
N LYS A 40 -33.94 -12.31 49.21
CA LYS A 40 -32.85 -12.58 48.24
C LYS A 40 -33.35 -12.90 46.83
N VAL A 41 -34.59 -13.35 46.71
CA VAL A 41 -35.25 -13.72 45.44
C VAL A 41 -36.09 -12.56 44.90
N ASP A 42 -36.06 -11.38 45.54
CA ASP A 42 -36.61 -10.17 44.94
C ASP A 42 -35.78 -9.79 43.69
N GLU A 43 -36.18 -10.32 42.54
CA GLU A 43 -35.62 -10.03 41.22
C GLU A 43 -35.66 -8.53 40.88
N SER A 44 -36.39 -7.72 41.65
CA SER A 44 -36.41 -6.27 41.51
C SER A 44 -35.12 -5.57 41.96
N GLU A 45 -34.22 -6.26 42.67
CA GLU A 45 -32.92 -5.73 43.10
C GLU A 45 -31.73 -6.15 42.22
N GLN A 46 -31.93 -6.83 41.09
CA GLN A 46 -30.92 -6.75 40.03
C GLN A 46 -30.95 -5.34 39.45
N GLU A 47 -30.34 -4.39 40.17
CA GLU A 47 -30.01 -3.07 39.65
C GLU A 47 -29.31 -3.32 38.32
N VAL A 48 -29.98 -2.96 37.23
CA VAL A 48 -29.42 -3.16 35.91
C VAL A 48 -28.17 -2.29 35.79
N ASP A 49 -27.03 -2.94 35.98
CA ASP A 49 -25.72 -2.32 35.92
C ASP A 49 -25.29 -2.23 34.46
N TYR A 50 -25.62 -1.11 33.82
CA TYR A 50 -25.22 -0.84 32.44
C TYR A 50 -23.70 -0.70 32.26
N VAL A 51 -22.90 -0.63 33.34
CA VAL A 51 -21.44 -0.69 33.25
C VAL A 51 -20.98 -2.13 33.00
N LYS A 52 -21.54 -3.10 33.73
CA LYS A 52 -21.19 -4.52 33.55
C LYS A 52 -21.94 -5.19 32.41
N HIS A 53 -23.20 -4.81 32.19
CA HIS A 53 -24.11 -5.40 31.22
C HIS A 53 -24.61 -4.32 30.26
N PRO A 54 -23.92 -4.10 29.12
CA PRO A 54 -24.32 -3.07 28.17
C PRO A 54 -25.78 -3.19 27.73
N GLY A 55 -26.50 -2.08 27.74
CA GLY A 55 -27.90 -2.04 27.32
C GLY A 55 -28.03 -2.23 25.81
N TYR A 56 -28.91 -3.13 25.37
CA TYR A 56 -29.19 -3.32 23.95
C TYR A 56 -30.44 -2.56 23.51
N GLY A 57 -30.42 -1.99 22.31
CA GLY A 57 -31.60 -1.33 21.74
C GLY A 57 -31.50 -1.06 20.24
N VAL A 58 -32.66 -0.92 19.60
CA VAL A 58 -32.76 -0.40 18.23
C VAL A 58 -33.06 1.10 18.33
N THR A 59 -32.31 1.92 17.62
CA THR A 59 -32.46 3.36 17.73
C THR A 59 -33.68 3.87 16.96
N THR A 60 -34.16 5.06 17.30
CA THR A 60 -34.81 5.97 16.34
C THR A 60 -33.85 7.11 16.01
N PHE A 61 -34.02 7.79 14.88
CA PHE A 61 -33.07 8.82 14.45
C PHE A 61 -33.79 10.11 14.06
N THR A 62 -33.38 11.21 14.66
CA THR A 62 -33.73 12.57 14.24
C THR A 62 -32.44 13.35 14.21
N SER A 63 -32.00 13.73 13.01
CA SER A 63 -30.66 14.29 12.79
C SER A 63 -30.32 15.41 13.78
N PRO A 64 -29.15 15.39 14.43
CA PRO A 64 -28.05 14.41 14.30
C PRO A 64 -28.06 13.32 15.39
N THR A 65 -29.19 13.12 16.09
CA THR A 65 -29.26 12.30 17.31
C THR A 65 -29.97 10.98 17.10
N TYR A 66 -29.33 9.90 17.55
CA TYR A 66 -29.94 8.59 17.76
C TYR A 66 -30.56 8.53 19.15
N PHE A 67 -31.79 8.07 19.23
CA PHE A 67 -32.52 7.90 20.49
C PHE A 67 -32.66 6.41 20.78
N VAL A 68 -32.49 6.03 22.04
CA VAL A 68 -32.71 4.67 22.52
C VAL A 68 -33.45 4.70 23.85
N THR A 69 -34.40 3.79 24.01
CA THR A 69 -35.12 3.57 25.27
C THR A 69 -34.68 2.24 25.86
N LEU A 70 -34.07 2.28 27.03
CA LEU A 70 -33.71 1.14 27.84
C LEU A 70 -34.73 0.92 28.96
N SER A 71 -34.88 -0.32 29.38
CA SER A 71 -35.68 -0.72 30.54
C SER A 71 -34.86 -1.67 31.40
N PRO A 72 -34.63 -1.36 32.70
CA PRO A 72 -35.01 -0.15 33.42
C PRO A 72 -34.39 1.15 32.86
N ALA A 73 -35.10 2.28 32.98
CA ALA A 73 -34.59 3.55 32.48
C ALA A 73 -33.43 4.06 33.36
N PRO A 74 -32.24 4.32 32.82
CA PRO A 74 -31.17 4.96 33.59
C PRO A 74 -31.57 6.38 33.98
N THR A 75 -31.17 6.82 35.17
CA THR A 75 -31.45 8.17 35.69
C THR A 75 -30.36 9.18 35.34
N GLN A 76 -29.16 8.72 35.00
CA GLN A 76 -28.02 9.53 34.59
C GLN A 76 -27.01 8.71 33.78
N TYR A 77 -26.12 9.40 33.07
CA TYR A 77 -24.95 8.76 32.47
C TYR A 77 -23.86 8.55 33.52
N VAL A 78 -23.45 7.30 33.72
CA VAL A 78 -22.34 6.93 34.61
C VAL A 78 -21.11 6.54 33.79
N ASP A 79 -19.91 6.80 34.30
CA ASP A 79 -18.67 6.46 33.61
C ASP A 79 -18.60 4.96 33.30
N GLY A 80 -18.19 4.61 32.09
CA GLY A 80 -18.13 3.23 31.63
C GLY A 80 -19.48 2.62 31.22
N MET A 81 -20.60 3.35 31.32
CA MET A 81 -21.92 2.86 30.87
C MET A 81 -21.83 2.32 29.43
N GLY A 82 -22.24 1.07 29.24
CA GLY A 82 -22.19 0.36 27.97
C GLY A 82 -23.52 0.39 27.23
N LEU A 83 -23.45 0.56 25.91
CA LEU A 83 -24.58 0.41 25.00
C LEU A 83 -24.19 -0.48 23.83
N VAL A 84 -25.11 -1.33 23.36
CA VAL A 84 -25.00 -2.08 22.12
C VAL A 84 -26.21 -1.74 21.26
N LEU A 85 -26.02 -0.94 20.22
CA LEU A 85 -27.14 -0.36 19.48
C LEU A 85 -27.14 -0.84 18.03
N ARG A 86 -28.32 -1.25 17.55
CA ARG A 86 -28.58 -1.37 16.12
C ARG A 86 -29.16 -0.06 15.61
N LEU A 87 -28.46 0.59 14.67
CA LEU A 87 -28.89 1.89 14.16
C LEU A 87 -30.01 1.75 13.12
N ASN A 88 -31.02 2.61 13.19
CA ASN A 88 -32.14 2.59 12.23
C ASN A 88 -31.93 3.47 10.99
N ALA A 89 -30.86 4.27 10.96
CA ALA A 89 -30.54 5.17 9.86
C ALA A 89 -29.02 5.37 9.74
N ASP A 90 -28.55 5.63 8.52
CA ASP A 90 -27.20 6.09 8.26
C ASP A 90 -26.99 7.44 8.97
N GLN A 91 -25.79 7.63 9.51
CA GLN A 91 -25.41 8.93 10.02
C GLN A 91 -25.38 9.93 8.86
N ILE A 92 -25.98 11.11 9.11
CA ILE A 92 -25.89 12.26 8.20
C ILE A 92 -24.63 13.06 8.56
N ALA A 93 -24.03 13.74 7.58
CA ALA A 93 -22.83 14.55 7.77
C ALA A 93 -22.96 15.50 8.98
N GLY A 94 -21.97 15.43 9.88
CA GLY A 94 -21.96 16.16 11.14
C GLY A 94 -21.69 15.25 12.35
N ASN A 95 -21.62 15.84 13.53
CA ASN A 95 -21.36 15.12 14.78
C ASN A 95 -22.63 14.34 15.19
N ALA A 96 -22.58 13.01 15.17
CA ALA A 96 -23.66 12.18 15.68
C ALA A 96 -23.71 12.21 17.22
N ALA A 97 -24.91 12.07 17.78
CA ALA A 97 -25.13 11.97 19.22
C ALA A 97 -26.06 10.79 19.57
N ILE A 98 -25.96 10.30 20.81
CA ILE A 98 -26.87 9.32 21.39
C ILE A 98 -27.61 9.98 22.55
N ASN A 99 -28.93 9.83 22.60
CA ASN A 99 -29.76 10.20 23.73
C ASN A 99 -30.45 8.95 24.28
N VAL A 100 -30.09 8.57 25.50
CA VAL A 100 -30.67 7.41 26.21
C VAL A 100 -31.80 7.92 27.10
N ASN A 101 -33.01 7.39 26.91
CA ASN A 101 -34.18 7.67 27.76
C ASN A 101 -34.45 9.17 28.05
N GLY A 102 -34.04 10.08 27.17
CA GLY A 102 -34.23 11.52 27.37
C GLY A 102 -33.21 12.21 28.30
N LEU A 103 -32.14 11.53 28.71
CA LEU A 103 -31.07 12.08 29.57
C LEU A 103 -30.23 13.19 28.90
N GLY A 104 -30.47 13.46 27.61
CA GLY A 104 -29.78 14.46 26.81
C GLY A 104 -28.79 13.84 25.84
N GLY A 105 -28.62 14.48 24.67
CA GLY A 105 -27.74 14.01 23.61
C GLY A 105 -26.26 14.10 24.01
N LYS A 106 -25.52 13.00 23.84
CA LYS A 106 -24.07 12.93 24.03
C LYS A 106 -23.40 12.59 22.70
N ASN A 107 -22.38 13.34 22.33
CA ASN A 107 -21.64 13.12 21.09
C ASN A 107 -21.04 11.71 21.04
N ILE A 108 -20.84 11.21 19.84
CA ILE A 108 -20.13 9.95 19.58
C ILE A 108 -18.72 10.28 19.10
N LEU A 109 -17.72 9.83 19.87
CA LEU A 109 -16.31 9.99 19.54
C LEU A 109 -15.67 8.62 19.33
N ASN A 110 -14.54 8.62 18.64
CA ASN A 110 -13.63 7.48 18.62
C ASN A 110 -12.67 7.48 19.81
N SER A 111 -11.87 6.42 19.92
CA SER A 111 -10.85 6.28 20.98
C SER A 111 -9.78 7.39 20.94
N LYS A 112 -9.58 8.04 19.79
CA LYS A 112 -8.67 9.19 19.59
C LYS A 112 -9.31 10.54 19.94
N GLY A 113 -10.62 10.58 20.23
CA GLY A 113 -11.36 11.78 20.61
C GLY A 113 -11.94 12.59 19.45
N PHE A 114 -11.91 12.09 18.22
CA PHE A 114 -12.56 12.72 17.06
C PHE A 114 -14.00 12.23 16.91
N SER A 115 -14.87 13.07 16.34
CA SER A 115 -16.24 12.67 15.98
C SER A 115 -16.24 11.52 14.97
N VAL A 116 -17.09 10.53 15.20
CA VAL A 116 -17.36 9.48 14.22
C VAL A 116 -18.27 10.06 13.12
N THR A 117 -18.02 9.74 11.85
CA THR A 117 -18.73 10.34 10.68
C THR A 117 -19.42 9.35 9.73
N ASN A 118 -19.29 8.05 9.99
CA ASN A 118 -19.61 6.99 9.02
C ASN A 118 -20.42 5.83 9.63
N LEU A 119 -21.24 6.10 10.65
CA LEU A 119 -22.14 5.09 11.20
C LEU A 119 -23.22 4.69 10.18
N LYS A 120 -23.52 3.39 10.09
CA LYS A 120 -24.42 2.83 9.08
C LYS A 120 -25.68 2.23 9.68
N LYS A 121 -26.78 2.37 8.94
CA LYS A 121 -28.06 1.71 9.20
C LYS A 121 -27.87 0.20 9.30
N ASP A 122 -28.65 -0.42 10.18
CA ASP A 122 -28.72 -1.86 10.45
C ASP A 122 -27.42 -2.49 11.01
N ALA A 123 -26.32 -1.74 11.09
CA ALA A 123 -25.11 -2.16 11.78
C ALA A 123 -25.28 -2.11 13.31
N ILE A 124 -24.58 -3.00 14.00
CA ILE A 124 -24.54 -3.08 15.47
C ILE A 124 -23.21 -2.50 15.93
N TYR A 125 -23.28 -1.51 16.81
CA TYR A 125 -22.13 -0.85 17.40
C TYR A 125 -22.16 -0.96 18.92
N SER A 126 -20.99 -1.08 19.53
CA SER A 126 -20.82 -1.01 20.98
C SER A 126 -20.23 0.32 21.39
N PHE A 127 -20.76 0.93 22.44
CA PHE A 127 -20.35 2.25 22.93
C PHE A 127 -20.09 2.20 24.44
N ARG A 128 -19.17 3.04 24.91
CA ARG A 128 -18.91 3.26 26.33
C ARG A 128 -18.99 4.74 26.65
N TYR A 129 -19.81 5.15 27.60
CA TYR A 129 -19.84 6.53 28.06
C TYR A 129 -18.55 6.87 28.81
N SER A 130 -17.96 8.02 28.51
CA SER A 130 -16.83 8.58 29.25
C SER A 130 -17.21 9.94 29.82
N THR A 131 -17.23 10.04 31.14
CA THR A 131 -17.41 11.29 31.88
C THR A 131 -16.31 12.29 31.55
N ALA A 132 -15.06 11.83 31.41
CA ALA A 132 -13.90 12.67 31.09
C ALA A 132 -14.02 13.37 29.72
N LYS A 133 -14.71 12.74 28.77
CA LYS A 133 -14.98 13.31 27.43
C LYS A 133 -16.38 13.91 27.30
N GLY A 134 -17.29 13.62 28.23
CA GLY A 134 -18.70 13.96 28.13
C GLY A 134 -19.39 13.35 26.91
N ALA A 135 -18.93 12.18 26.46
CA ALA A 135 -19.28 11.59 25.17
C ALA A 135 -19.31 10.05 25.23
N PHE A 136 -20.00 9.43 24.28
CA PHE A 136 -19.92 7.98 24.04
C PHE A 136 -18.73 7.67 23.14
N ILE A 137 -17.91 6.71 23.56
CA ILE A 137 -16.75 6.22 22.80
C ILE A 137 -17.17 4.96 22.04
N LEU A 138 -17.14 5.03 20.71
CA LEU A 138 -17.34 3.86 19.86
C LEU A 138 -16.23 2.82 20.11
N GLN A 139 -16.64 1.60 20.40
CA GLN A 139 -15.75 0.46 20.63
C GLN A 139 -15.63 -0.37 19.35
N GLY A 140 -14.44 -0.90 19.08
CA GLY A 140 -14.20 -1.73 17.90
C GLY A 140 -14.25 -0.98 16.57
N GLU A 141 -14.05 0.35 16.58
CA GLU A 141 -13.80 1.06 15.33
C GLU A 141 -12.46 0.59 14.75
N SER A 142 -12.52 -0.10 13.61
CA SER A 142 -11.36 -0.22 12.73
C SER A 142 -11.35 0.98 11.80
N GLU A 143 -10.17 1.48 11.49
CA GLU A 143 -10.00 2.42 10.39
C GLU A 143 -10.51 1.76 9.10
N VAL A 144 -11.11 2.56 8.21
CA VAL A 144 -11.70 2.07 6.96
C VAL A 144 -10.62 1.35 6.15
N GLU A 145 -10.81 0.06 5.90
CA GLU A 145 -9.98 -0.67 4.95
C GLU A 145 -10.41 -0.27 3.53
N ILE A 146 -9.50 0.37 2.79
CA ILE A 146 -9.75 0.80 1.40
C ILE A 146 -9.54 -0.33 0.38
N GLY A 147 -9.29 -1.55 0.85
CA GLY A 147 -8.98 -2.71 0.01
C GLY A 147 -7.64 -2.57 -0.73
N LYS A 148 -7.48 -3.34 -1.81
CA LYS A 148 -6.25 -3.37 -2.60
C LYS A 148 -6.06 -2.05 -3.35
N GLN A 149 -5.00 -1.33 -3.04
CA GLN A 149 -4.54 -0.19 -3.82
C GLN A 149 -3.36 -0.59 -4.72
N ILE A 150 -3.50 -0.41 -6.04
CA ILE A 150 -2.39 -0.57 -7.00
C ILE A 150 -1.93 0.84 -7.38
N ILE A 151 -0.69 1.17 -7.06
CA ILE A 151 -0.09 2.47 -7.38
C ILE A 151 1.13 2.24 -8.28
N THR A 152 1.11 2.82 -9.48
CA THR A 152 2.24 2.77 -10.41
C THR A 152 3.08 4.04 -10.26
N PRO A 153 4.41 3.94 -10.08
CA PRO A 153 5.30 5.10 -10.05
C PRO A 153 5.15 5.98 -11.30
N SER A 154 5.35 7.29 -11.14
CA SER A 154 5.30 8.27 -12.23
C SER A 154 6.37 9.34 -12.03
N THR A 155 6.35 10.39 -12.84
CA THR A 155 7.22 11.56 -12.69
C THR A 155 6.82 12.50 -11.54
N THR A 156 5.67 12.25 -10.91
CA THR A 156 5.13 13.05 -9.81
C THR A 156 4.72 12.16 -8.64
N ASN A 157 4.57 12.75 -7.45
CA ASN A 157 4.15 12.00 -6.27
C ASN A 157 2.73 11.44 -6.46
N GLN A 158 2.58 10.15 -6.20
CA GLN A 158 1.30 9.46 -6.26
C GLN A 158 0.75 9.28 -4.85
N THR A 159 -0.42 9.84 -4.57
CA THR A 159 -1.01 9.81 -3.22
C THR A 159 -1.47 8.41 -2.82
N ILE A 160 -1.29 8.08 -1.53
CA ILE A 160 -1.87 6.90 -0.90
C ILE A 160 -3.16 7.37 -0.22
N LEU A 161 -4.30 6.74 -0.54
CA LEU A 161 -5.60 7.21 -0.06
C LEU A 161 -5.71 7.06 1.46
N LYS A 162 -6.54 7.83 2.15
CA LYS A 162 -6.77 7.61 3.58
C LYS A 162 -7.49 6.27 3.82
N GLY A 163 -7.02 5.49 4.79
CA GLY A 163 -7.55 4.18 5.18
C GLY A 163 -7.02 3.79 6.55
N LEU A 164 -6.29 2.66 6.65
CA LEU A 164 -5.44 2.30 7.80
C LEU A 164 -4.26 3.28 8.04
N HIS A 165 -4.03 4.19 7.09
CA HIS A 165 -3.07 5.28 7.17
C HIS A 165 -3.83 6.60 7.07
N ASP A 166 -3.23 7.67 7.60
CA ASP A 166 -3.82 9.00 7.67
C ASP A 166 -4.05 9.69 6.30
N GLY A 167 -3.59 9.07 5.22
CA GLY A 167 -3.73 9.56 3.84
C GLY A 167 -2.71 10.62 3.44
N THR A 168 -1.67 10.83 4.25
CA THR A 168 -0.59 11.80 3.96
C THR A 168 0.60 11.18 3.21
N GLY A 169 0.66 9.84 3.17
CA GLY A 169 1.70 9.10 2.45
C GLY A 169 1.58 9.20 0.93
N PHE A 170 2.70 9.04 0.23
CA PHE A 170 2.76 9.02 -1.22
C PHE A 170 3.93 8.15 -1.73
N VAL A 171 3.78 7.59 -2.93
CA VAL A 171 4.88 7.03 -3.70
C VAL A 171 5.60 8.21 -4.36
N VAL A 172 6.88 8.40 -4.05
CA VAL A 172 7.69 9.50 -4.58
C VAL A 172 7.81 9.38 -6.10
N GLY A 173 7.57 10.49 -6.80
CA GLY A 173 7.79 10.56 -8.24
C GLY A 173 9.26 10.78 -8.58
N ASP A 174 9.70 10.23 -9.73
CA ASP A 174 11.04 10.49 -10.27
C ASP A 174 10.92 11.19 -11.63
N VAL A 175 11.37 12.44 -11.68
CA VAL A 175 11.39 13.24 -12.91
C VAL A 175 12.18 12.59 -14.05
N ASN A 176 13.06 11.63 -13.73
CA ASN A 176 13.83 10.87 -14.70
C ASN A 176 13.07 9.69 -15.30
N LEU A 177 11.85 9.38 -14.84
CA LEU A 177 10.99 8.35 -15.44
C LEU A 177 10.32 8.87 -16.74
N ILE A 178 11.16 9.25 -17.71
CA ILE A 178 10.77 9.80 -19.00
C ILE A 178 11.37 8.96 -20.14
N PRO A 179 10.74 8.95 -21.33
CA PRO A 179 11.20 8.15 -22.47
C PRO A 179 12.69 8.34 -22.83
N SER A 180 13.21 9.57 -22.71
CA SER A 180 14.59 9.93 -23.07
C SER A 180 15.66 9.44 -22.10
N ASN A 181 15.27 8.80 -20.99
CA ASN A 181 16.18 8.16 -20.07
C ASN A 181 16.13 6.63 -20.16
N ILE A 182 15.23 6.08 -21.00
CA ILE A 182 14.96 4.66 -21.12
C ILE A 182 15.33 4.21 -22.54
N ILE A 183 16.04 3.08 -22.63
CA ILE A 183 16.45 2.49 -23.91
C ILE A 183 15.21 2.18 -24.76
N LYS A 184 15.31 2.48 -26.05
CA LYS A 184 14.28 2.20 -27.06
C LYS A 184 13.79 0.75 -26.99
N ASP A 185 12.49 0.58 -27.15
CA ASP A 185 11.79 -0.71 -27.08
C ASP A 185 11.84 -1.41 -25.70
N LYS A 186 12.31 -0.72 -24.65
CA LYS A 186 12.15 -1.12 -23.26
C LYS A 186 11.13 -0.23 -22.58
N SER A 187 10.41 -0.79 -21.60
CA SER A 187 9.48 -0.02 -20.77
C SER A 187 9.82 -0.18 -19.29
N ILE A 188 9.66 0.91 -18.55
CA ILE A 188 9.73 0.92 -17.09
C ILE A 188 8.41 1.54 -16.61
N PHE A 189 7.64 0.78 -15.83
CA PHE A 189 6.32 1.20 -15.31
C PHE A 189 5.33 1.72 -16.39
N GLY A 190 5.43 1.21 -17.62
CA GLY A 190 4.57 1.62 -18.75
C GLY A 190 5.10 2.81 -19.57
N VAL A 191 6.18 3.47 -19.12
CA VAL A 191 6.87 4.50 -19.91
C VAL A 191 7.77 3.80 -20.93
N LEU A 192 7.41 3.90 -22.21
CA LEU A 192 8.21 3.36 -23.32
C LEU A 192 9.42 4.26 -23.59
N GLY A 193 10.61 3.66 -23.62
CA GLY A 193 11.85 4.35 -23.92
C GLY A 193 12.02 4.73 -25.39
N ASN A 194 12.80 5.79 -25.63
CA ASN A 194 13.15 6.25 -26.98
C ASN A 194 14.65 6.50 -27.18
N VAL A 195 15.50 6.18 -26.20
CA VAL A 195 16.95 6.31 -26.35
C VAL A 195 17.44 5.23 -27.31
N ASP A 196 17.87 5.62 -28.50
CA ASP A 196 18.54 4.72 -29.45
C ASP A 196 19.98 4.50 -28.95
N PRO A 197 20.33 3.30 -28.46
CA PRO A 197 21.68 3.04 -27.97
C PRO A 197 22.65 2.99 -29.15
N ALA A 198 23.89 3.45 -28.93
CA ALA A 198 24.95 3.31 -29.92
C ALA A 198 25.10 1.84 -30.33
N LYS A 199 25.05 1.57 -31.63
CA LYS A 199 25.21 0.21 -32.17
C LYS A 199 26.67 -0.03 -32.48
N ILE A 200 27.25 -1.09 -31.93
CA ILE A 200 28.67 -1.42 -32.10
C ILE A 200 28.80 -2.76 -32.81
N ALA A 201 29.65 -2.82 -33.83
CA ALA A 201 30.08 -4.08 -34.42
C ALA A 201 31.61 -4.14 -34.46
N THR A 202 32.18 -5.27 -34.10
CA THR A 202 33.63 -5.51 -34.14
C THR A 202 33.94 -6.80 -34.87
N GLY A 203 35.09 -6.89 -35.51
CA GLY A 203 35.49 -8.12 -36.19
C GLY A 203 36.77 -7.96 -37.00
N THR A 204 37.00 -8.90 -37.91
CA THR A 204 38.09 -8.86 -38.88
C THR A 204 37.53 -8.90 -40.30
N THR A 205 38.24 -8.29 -41.24
CA THR A 205 37.95 -8.36 -42.67
C THR A 205 39.26 -8.29 -43.45
N THR A 206 39.25 -8.77 -44.70
CA THR A 206 40.42 -8.75 -45.58
C THR A 206 40.28 -7.62 -46.57
N ALA A 207 41.23 -6.69 -46.57
CA ALA A 207 41.33 -5.65 -47.59
C ALA A 207 41.84 -6.23 -48.91
N THR A 208 41.26 -5.80 -50.02
CA THR A 208 41.60 -6.24 -51.37
C THR A 208 41.96 -5.06 -52.28
N TYR A 209 42.62 -5.34 -53.40
CA TYR A 209 42.85 -4.31 -54.41
C TYR A 209 41.61 -4.11 -55.30
N ALA A 210 41.37 -2.87 -55.71
CA ALA A 210 40.30 -2.47 -56.62
C ALA A 210 40.80 -1.51 -57.72
N ASP A 211 39.99 -1.35 -58.78
CA ASP A 211 40.25 -0.57 -60.01
C ASP A 211 41.67 -0.72 -60.55
N ASN A 212 41.98 -1.87 -61.15
CA ASN A 212 43.29 -2.15 -61.72
C ASN A 212 44.44 -1.92 -60.71
N ASN A 213 44.22 -2.30 -59.46
CA ASN A 213 45.22 -2.17 -58.39
C ASN A 213 45.53 -0.70 -58.03
N ARG A 214 44.61 0.24 -58.31
CA ARG A 214 44.73 1.65 -57.96
C ARG A 214 44.26 1.95 -56.54
N TYR A 215 43.36 1.13 -55.99
CA TYR A 215 42.82 1.34 -54.65
C TYR A 215 42.96 0.11 -53.75
N VAL A 216 43.02 0.35 -52.45
CA VAL A 216 42.80 -0.65 -51.39
C VAL A 216 41.38 -0.50 -50.89
N MET A 217 40.60 -1.58 -50.93
CA MET A 217 39.18 -1.61 -50.57
C MET A 217 38.97 -2.50 -49.35
N VAL A 218 38.30 -1.96 -48.34
CA VAL A 218 37.86 -2.70 -47.16
C VAL A 218 36.33 -2.76 -47.20
N THR A 219 35.78 -3.96 -47.30
CA THR A 219 34.33 -4.19 -47.31
C THR A 219 33.92 -4.98 -46.07
N ILE A 220 32.94 -4.47 -45.33
CA ILE A 220 32.28 -5.17 -44.22
C ILE A 220 30.79 -5.27 -44.57
N SER A 221 30.35 -6.52 -44.78
CA SER A 221 28.98 -6.86 -45.16
C SER A 221 28.20 -7.44 -43.97
N GLY A 222 26.87 -7.54 -44.09
CA GLY A 222 26.03 -8.22 -43.09
C GLY A 222 25.78 -7.44 -41.80
N ILE A 223 26.02 -6.13 -41.80
CA ILE A 223 25.74 -5.25 -40.65
C ILE A 223 24.26 -4.84 -40.60
N SER A 224 23.66 -4.83 -39.41
CA SER A 224 22.24 -4.51 -39.17
C SER A 224 21.96 -3.03 -38.90
N PHE A 225 22.97 -2.18 -39.05
CA PHE A 225 22.89 -0.73 -38.81
C PHE A 225 23.78 0.04 -39.78
N ASN A 226 23.51 1.34 -39.91
CA ASN A 226 24.33 2.25 -40.71
C ASN A 226 25.43 2.89 -39.82
N PRO A 227 26.71 2.50 -39.97
CA PRO A 227 27.78 3.03 -39.14
C PRO A 227 28.09 4.49 -39.48
N LYS A 228 28.20 5.34 -38.45
CA LYS A 228 28.61 6.75 -38.55
C LYS A 228 30.10 6.96 -38.30
N MET A 229 30.73 5.99 -37.65
CA MET A 229 32.16 5.97 -37.38
C MET A 229 32.70 4.56 -37.55
N ALA A 230 33.93 4.48 -38.04
CA ALA A 230 34.67 3.26 -38.15
C ALA A 230 36.12 3.47 -37.72
N ILE A 231 36.64 2.49 -37.00
CA ILE A 231 38.05 2.39 -36.66
C ILE A 231 38.55 1.13 -37.35
N LEU A 232 39.58 1.27 -38.19
CA LEU A 232 40.26 0.16 -38.85
C LEU A 232 41.68 0.08 -38.31
N TYR A 233 42.14 -1.11 -37.96
CA TYR A 233 43.51 -1.28 -37.48
C TYR A 233 44.11 -2.62 -37.92
N ALA A 234 45.38 -2.57 -38.31
CA ALA A 234 46.21 -3.69 -38.71
C ALA A 234 47.55 -3.62 -37.96
N SER A 235 48.40 -4.64 -38.11
CA SER A 235 49.65 -4.80 -37.34
C SER A 235 50.64 -3.62 -37.41
N ARG A 236 50.48 -2.71 -38.38
CA ARG A 236 51.37 -1.57 -38.60
C ARG A 236 50.68 -0.20 -38.70
N LEU A 237 49.34 -0.17 -38.73
CA LEU A 237 48.57 1.01 -39.15
C LEU A 237 47.19 1.03 -38.49
N SER A 238 46.76 2.21 -38.05
CA SER A 238 45.39 2.45 -37.55
C SER A 238 44.79 3.66 -38.25
N ALA A 239 43.50 3.58 -38.57
CA ALA A 239 42.72 4.62 -39.23
C ALA A 239 41.42 4.89 -38.46
N LEU A 240 41.17 6.16 -38.16
CA LEU A 240 39.87 6.64 -37.69
C LEU A 240 39.13 7.28 -38.86
N ILE A 241 37.88 6.88 -39.08
CA ILE A 241 37.08 7.30 -40.23
C ILE A 241 35.66 7.67 -39.79
N HIS A 242 35.32 8.95 -39.91
CA HIS A 242 34.04 9.55 -39.50
C HIS A 242 33.20 9.99 -40.71
N THR A 243 31.86 9.92 -40.63
CA THR A 243 30.95 10.55 -41.61
C THR A 243 30.33 11.83 -41.09
N THR A 244 30.37 12.88 -41.90
CA THR A 244 29.44 14.01 -41.76
C THR A 244 28.28 13.86 -42.75
N PRO A 245 27.06 14.34 -42.43
CA PRO A 245 25.89 14.18 -43.30
C PRO A 245 25.94 14.94 -44.64
N GLU A 246 26.90 15.86 -44.82
CA GLU A 246 26.86 16.90 -45.87
C GLU A 246 28.14 17.01 -46.70
N CYS A 247 28.68 15.91 -47.25
CA CYS A 247 29.83 16.09 -48.15
C CYS A 247 29.93 15.08 -49.29
N TRP A 248 29.90 15.62 -50.51
CA TRP A 248 30.45 15.01 -51.71
C TRP A 248 32.00 15.08 -51.65
N ILE A 249 32.64 14.10 -50.97
CA ILE A 249 34.11 13.77 -50.93
C ILE A 249 34.94 14.46 -49.81
N PRO A 250 35.90 13.80 -49.11
CA PRO A 250 35.99 12.44 -48.59
C PRO A 250 35.95 12.42 -47.03
N SER A 251 35.75 11.25 -46.44
CA SER A 251 35.96 11.03 -45.01
C SER A 251 37.36 11.45 -44.56
N LEU A 252 37.47 12.25 -43.49
CA LEU A 252 38.75 12.46 -42.79
C LEU A 252 39.28 11.10 -42.33
N SER A 253 40.34 10.63 -42.99
CA SER A 253 41.05 9.41 -42.64
C SER A 253 42.36 9.82 -41.97
N LEU A 254 42.40 9.73 -40.64
CA LEU A 254 43.63 9.99 -39.89
C LEU A 254 44.41 8.69 -39.79
N ASN A 255 45.57 8.62 -40.43
CA ASN A 255 46.49 7.49 -40.30
C ASN A 255 47.53 7.81 -39.23
N VAL A 256 47.69 6.94 -38.23
CA VAL A 256 48.76 7.05 -37.24
C VAL A 256 49.80 5.97 -37.52
N ARG A 257 50.95 6.38 -38.06
CA ARG A 257 52.11 5.51 -38.25
C ARG A 257 53.23 5.96 -37.31
N ALA A 258 53.47 5.19 -36.24
CA ALA A 258 54.53 5.45 -35.28
C ALA A 258 54.54 6.91 -34.74
N GLY A 259 53.35 7.49 -34.48
CA GLY A 259 53.19 8.84 -33.93
C GLY A 259 53.07 9.99 -34.94
N ASN A 260 53.21 9.73 -36.25
CA ASN A 260 52.97 10.74 -37.29
C ASN A 260 51.52 10.65 -37.81
N ILE A 261 50.86 11.80 -37.93
CA ILE A 261 49.52 11.95 -38.52
C ILE A 261 49.68 12.34 -39.98
N ASN A 262 49.18 11.51 -40.90
CA ASN A 262 49.09 11.85 -42.32
C ASN A 262 47.61 11.84 -42.75
N GLU A 263 47.21 12.85 -43.53
CA GLU A 263 45.87 12.90 -44.14
C GLU A 263 45.82 12.02 -45.40
N GLY A 264 44.76 11.23 -45.55
CA GLY A 264 44.53 10.37 -46.72
C GLY A 264 43.20 10.64 -47.42
N TYR A 265 43.18 10.52 -48.75
CA TYR A 265 41.97 10.62 -49.58
C TYR A 265 41.25 9.26 -49.70
N GLY A 266 39.91 9.23 -49.53
CA GLY A 266 39.11 8.01 -49.72
C GLY A 266 37.63 8.23 -50.06
N TYR A 267 37.03 7.31 -50.83
CA TYR A 267 35.62 7.35 -51.23
C TYR A 267 34.79 6.35 -50.43
N ARG A 268 33.52 6.69 -50.12
CA ARG A 268 32.62 5.88 -49.28
C ARG A 268 31.22 5.73 -49.87
N ASN A 269 30.62 4.56 -49.66
CA ASN A 269 29.20 4.30 -49.92
C ASN A 269 28.65 3.39 -48.81
N PHE A 270 27.59 3.83 -48.12
CA PHE A 270 26.98 3.13 -46.98
C PHE A 270 25.67 2.40 -47.33
N ASN A 271 25.22 2.46 -48.58
CA ASN A 271 23.89 1.95 -48.94
C ASN A 271 23.79 0.40 -48.96
N TYR A 272 24.90 -0.34 -48.91
CA TYR A 272 24.91 -1.82 -49.00
C TYR A 272 25.98 -2.53 -48.14
N GLY A 273 26.54 -1.84 -47.13
CA GLY A 273 27.67 -2.31 -46.33
C GLY A 273 28.62 -1.15 -46.02
N PHE A 274 29.64 -1.41 -45.20
CA PHE A 274 30.72 -0.44 -45.00
C PHE A 274 31.83 -0.73 -46.00
N THR A 275 31.99 0.15 -47.00
CA THR A 275 33.11 0.08 -47.95
C THR A 275 33.95 1.34 -47.85
N VAL A 276 35.25 1.18 -47.65
CA VAL A 276 36.23 2.27 -47.74
C VAL A 276 37.25 1.95 -48.80
N THR A 277 37.49 2.93 -49.67
CA THR A 277 38.43 2.82 -50.79
C THR A 277 39.54 3.86 -50.60
N PHE A 278 40.79 3.42 -50.50
CA PHE A 278 41.99 4.26 -50.35
C PHE A 278 42.85 4.21 -51.61
N LEU A 279 43.46 5.32 -52.04
CA LEU A 279 44.44 5.30 -53.13
C LEU A 279 45.69 4.50 -52.72
N LYS A 280 46.13 3.58 -53.59
CA LYS A 280 47.33 2.76 -53.36
C LYS A 280 48.61 3.60 -53.32
N ASP A 281 48.68 4.64 -54.17
CA ASP A 281 49.87 5.50 -54.29
C ASP A 281 50.12 6.36 -53.05
N ASN A 282 49.23 6.32 -52.05
CA ASN A 282 49.44 6.98 -50.77
C ASN A 282 50.37 6.19 -49.82
N TYR A 283 50.86 4.99 -50.19
CA TYR A 283 51.81 4.16 -49.41
C TYR A 283 51.43 3.89 -47.94
N GLN A 284 50.16 4.12 -47.59
CA GLN A 284 49.70 4.18 -46.19
C GLN A 284 48.74 3.05 -45.82
N PHE A 285 48.24 2.30 -46.79
CA PHE A 285 47.36 1.14 -46.61
C PHE A 285 47.75 0.07 -47.62
N ASP A 286 47.71 -1.20 -47.21
CA ASP A 286 48.00 -2.35 -48.07
C ASP A 286 46.92 -3.43 -47.89
N VAL A 287 46.87 -4.39 -48.81
CA VAL A 287 46.00 -5.56 -48.68
C VAL A 287 46.42 -6.44 -47.51
N GLY A 288 45.45 -7.10 -46.89
CA GLY A 288 45.69 -7.93 -45.72
C GLY A 288 44.55 -7.88 -44.73
N GLU A 289 44.73 -8.50 -43.57
CA GLU A 289 43.72 -8.54 -42.52
C GLU A 289 43.66 -7.21 -41.75
N TYR A 290 42.45 -6.68 -41.60
CA TYR A 290 42.14 -5.52 -40.78
C TYR A 290 41.13 -5.92 -39.71
N LYS A 291 41.36 -5.46 -38.49
CA LYS A 291 40.37 -5.46 -37.42
C LYS A 291 39.55 -4.18 -37.51
N TYR A 292 38.26 -4.27 -37.18
CA TYR A 292 37.36 -3.13 -37.24
C TYR A 292 36.54 -2.95 -35.97
N ILE A 293 36.18 -1.70 -35.71
CA ILE A 293 35.11 -1.28 -34.79
C ILE A 293 34.22 -0.31 -35.56
N LEU A 294 32.95 -0.66 -35.74
CA LEU A 294 31.92 0.15 -36.39
C LEU A 294 30.97 0.66 -35.31
N ILE A 295 30.62 1.94 -35.38
CA ILE A 295 29.75 2.62 -34.40
C ILE A 295 28.66 3.38 -35.16
N GLY A 296 27.39 3.10 -34.87
CA GLY A 296 26.20 3.69 -35.50
C GLY A 296 25.26 4.38 -34.52
#